data_AF-A0A3A3GEK9-F1
#
_entry.id   AF-A0A3A3GEK9-F1
#
_cell.length_a   1.000
_cell.length_b   1.000
_cell.length_c   1.000
_cell.angle_alpha   90.00
_cell.angle_beta   90.00
_cell.angle_gamma   90.00
#
_symmetry.space_group_name_H-M   'P 1'
#
loop_
_entity.id
_entity.type
_entity.pdbx_description
1 polymer ?
#
loop_
_entity_poly.entity_id
_entity_poly.type
_entity_poly.pdbx_seq_one_letter_code
_entity_poly.pdbx_strand_id
1 'polypeptide(L)'
;MFKHQVPHFHRGRILKTDMLESLRDFPRQFVDIAYQSYSSGVLAGTEVQVGPRSLTVGKGIVKHGGLIYMLEQEQELPYRSTGRETVLKIRFHAEQPSSDFTTLPGEIVLDEDTAEVRANEMELGRFKLKEGARLRDDYQSFADLSTEFNTLNVIHVPHAGIGQSTLSPFILRYFAQELLKTRIEHAHDAAFAMLCLNGGAVERDVIQHYLGQRLGTGYRELTNERLYAGLRRVLSEAGSGRAMAPDMRPGGRQRVIVD
;
A
#
# COMPACT_ATOMS: atom_id res chain seq x y z
N MET A 1 19.99 22.43 -19.65
CA MET A 1 19.67 22.23 -21.09
C MET A 1 19.13 20.80 -21.24
N PHE A 2 17.96 20.61 -21.84
CA PHE A 2 17.44 19.26 -22.14
C PHE A 2 18.24 18.62 -23.28
N LYS A 3 18.57 17.34 -23.18
CA LYS A 3 19.47 16.63 -24.11
C LYS A 3 18.95 15.21 -24.34
N HIS A 4 18.91 14.77 -25.59
CA HIS A 4 18.61 13.38 -25.97
C HIS A 4 19.83 12.83 -26.73
N GLN A 5 20.51 11.84 -26.15
CA GLN A 5 21.71 11.24 -26.72
C GLN A 5 21.56 9.73 -26.82
N VAL A 6 21.99 9.18 -27.95
CA VAL A 6 22.00 7.74 -28.19
C VAL A 6 23.39 7.35 -28.72
N PRO A 7 24.10 6.42 -28.07
CA PRO A 7 25.38 5.95 -28.57
C PRO A 7 25.21 5.14 -29.86
N HIS A 8 26.09 5.39 -30.82
CA HIS A 8 26.08 4.74 -32.13
C HIS A 8 27.08 3.57 -32.20
N PHE A 9 26.58 2.33 -32.12
CA PHE A 9 27.40 1.11 -32.25
C PHE A 9 27.45 0.62 -33.70
N HIS A 10 28.58 0.85 -34.37
CA HIS A 10 28.80 0.41 -35.75
C HIS A 10 30.15 -0.29 -35.88
N ARG A 11 30.23 -1.25 -36.80
CA ARG A 11 31.48 -1.94 -37.13
C ARG A 11 32.55 -0.92 -37.55
N GLY A 12 33.76 -1.03 -37.00
CA GLY A 12 34.87 -0.12 -37.27
C GLY A 12 34.88 1.17 -36.42
N ARG A 13 33.89 1.40 -35.55
CA ARG A 13 33.96 2.49 -34.56
C ARG A 13 34.57 2.02 -33.24
N ILE A 14 35.34 2.91 -32.62
CA ILE A 14 35.94 2.71 -31.31
C ILE A 14 34.88 2.95 -30.23
N LEU A 15 34.74 1.99 -29.33
CA LEU A 15 33.92 2.11 -28.12
C LEU A 15 34.59 3.10 -27.16
N LYS A 16 33.90 4.20 -26.85
CA LYS A 16 34.40 5.23 -25.92
C LYS A 16 33.78 5.04 -24.53
N THR A 17 34.52 5.42 -23.49
CA THR A 17 34.05 5.40 -22.10
C THR A 17 32.73 6.14 -21.94
N ASP A 18 32.61 7.36 -22.47
CA ASP A 18 31.38 8.17 -22.42
C ASP A 18 30.14 7.46 -23.00
N MET A 19 30.34 6.53 -23.96
CA MET A 19 29.23 5.74 -24.51
C MET A 19 28.72 4.71 -23.51
N LEU A 20 29.63 4.07 -22.77
CA LEU A 20 29.28 3.10 -21.72
C LEU A 20 28.70 3.82 -20.50
N GLU A 21 29.27 4.95 -20.10
CA GLU A 21 28.74 5.80 -19.04
C GLU A 21 27.31 6.26 -19.37
N SER A 22 27.07 6.69 -20.61
CA SER A 22 25.71 7.04 -21.06
C SER A 22 24.71 5.89 -20.94
N LEU A 23 25.12 4.64 -21.17
CA LEU A 23 24.24 3.47 -21.02
C LEU A 23 24.04 3.08 -19.54
N ARG A 24 25.08 3.20 -18.72
CA ARG A 24 25.04 2.89 -17.28
C ARG A 24 24.21 3.91 -16.51
N ASP A 25 24.41 5.20 -16.80
CA ASP A 25 23.91 6.30 -15.99
C ASP A 25 22.47 6.67 -16.37
N PHE A 26 22.07 6.50 -17.64
CA PHE A 26 20.74 6.90 -18.10
C PHE A 26 19.60 6.22 -17.32
N PRO A 27 19.57 4.89 -17.10
CA PRO A 27 18.51 4.25 -16.32
C PRO A 27 18.45 4.77 -14.87
N ARG A 28 19.60 4.94 -14.22
CA ARG A 28 19.68 5.45 -12.84
C ARG A 28 19.17 6.89 -12.75
N GLN A 29 19.69 7.77 -13.60
CA GLN A 29 19.27 9.18 -13.67
C GLN A 29 17.79 9.32 -14.01
N PHE A 30 17.27 8.51 -14.94
CA PHE A 30 15.85 8.52 -15.29
C PHE A 30 14.98 8.24 -14.07
N VAL A 31 15.28 7.17 -13.32
CA VAL A 31 14.51 6.79 -12.13
C VAL A 31 14.67 7.84 -11.03
N ASP A 32 15.88 8.33 -10.79
CA ASP A 32 16.15 9.37 -9.77
C ASP A 32 15.37 10.65 -10.05
N ILE A 33 15.31 11.08 -11.31
CA ILE A 33 14.55 12.27 -11.73
C ILE A 33 13.05 11.99 -11.67
N ALA A 34 12.59 10.85 -12.20
CA ALA A 34 11.17 10.51 -12.27
C ALA A 34 10.52 10.42 -10.89
N TYR A 35 11.25 9.90 -9.89
CA TYR A 35 10.76 9.75 -8.52
C TYR A 35 11.38 10.75 -7.54
N GLN A 36 12.00 11.82 -8.01
CA GLN A 36 12.68 12.80 -7.15
C GLN A 36 11.75 13.35 -6.06
N SER A 37 10.52 13.70 -6.44
CA SER A 37 9.52 14.30 -5.56
C SER A 37 8.79 13.29 -4.65
N TYR A 38 9.04 12.00 -4.82
CA TYR A 38 8.36 10.96 -4.05
C TYR A 38 8.98 10.79 -2.65
N SER A 39 8.17 10.48 -1.66
CA SER A 39 8.62 10.11 -0.32
C SER A 39 9.25 8.71 -0.31
N SER A 40 9.82 8.32 0.83
CA SER A 40 10.09 6.91 1.10
C SER A 40 8.79 6.10 1.10
N GLY A 41 8.83 4.88 0.58
CA GLY A 41 7.71 3.94 0.54
C GLY A 41 7.80 2.94 -0.62
N VAL A 42 6.82 2.04 -0.70
CA VAL A 42 6.63 1.14 -1.84
C VAL A 42 6.23 1.94 -3.07
N LEU A 43 6.93 1.73 -4.19
CA LEU A 43 6.61 2.31 -5.49
C LEU A 43 5.78 1.36 -6.35
N ALA A 44 6.16 0.08 -6.37
CA ALA A 44 5.48 -0.97 -7.12
C ALA A 44 5.84 -2.37 -6.58
N GLY A 45 4.90 -3.30 -6.65
CA GLY A 45 5.13 -4.68 -6.22
C GLY A 45 5.27 -4.81 -4.71
N THR A 46 6.15 -5.71 -4.26
CA THR A 46 6.38 -6.03 -2.85
C THR A 46 5.14 -6.55 -2.11
N GLU A 47 4.16 -7.09 -2.85
CA GLU A 47 3.00 -7.72 -2.24
C GLU A 47 3.44 -8.92 -1.40
N VAL A 48 2.84 -9.05 -0.22
CA VAL A 48 3.13 -10.12 0.73
C VAL A 48 2.01 -11.14 0.64
N GLN A 49 2.37 -12.37 0.31
CA GLN A 49 1.46 -13.51 0.26
C GLN A 49 1.67 -14.41 1.48
N VAL A 50 0.56 -14.89 2.05
CA VAL A 50 0.60 -15.78 3.22
C VAL A 50 0.53 -17.25 2.78
N GLY A 51 1.68 -17.93 2.87
CA GLY A 51 1.77 -19.39 2.76
C GLY A 51 1.42 -20.10 4.07
N PRO A 52 1.42 -21.45 4.10
CA PRO A 52 1.07 -22.22 5.31
C PRO A 52 2.02 -22.03 6.50
N ARG A 53 3.32 -21.77 6.23
CA ARG A 53 4.38 -21.65 7.24
C ARG A 53 5.37 -20.52 6.95
N SER A 54 5.13 -19.76 5.89
CA SER A 54 6.04 -18.73 5.40
C SER A 54 5.26 -17.59 4.76
N LEU A 55 5.86 -16.40 4.78
CA LEU A 55 5.45 -15.26 3.98
C LEU A 55 6.31 -15.22 2.73
N THR A 56 5.70 -14.96 1.59
CA THR A 56 6.43 -14.69 0.34
C THR A 56 6.29 -13.21 0.02
N VAL A 57 7.42 -12.51 -0.02
CA VAL A 57 7.49 -11.13 -0.50
C VAL A 57 7.75 -11.16 -2.00
N GLY A 58 6.80 -10.65 -2.77
CA GLY A 58 6.90 -10.55 -4.22
C GLY A 58 7.98 -9.56 -4.66
N LYS A 59 8.46 -9.72 -5.91
CA LYS A 59 9.35 -8.74 -6.54
C LYS A 59 8.77 -7.33 -6.48
N GLY A 60 9.62 -6.31 -6.42
CA GLY A 60 9.13 -4.94 -6.35
C GLY A 60 10.21 -3.88 -6.20
N ILE A 61 9.76 -2.65 -6.06
CA ILE A 61 10.59 -1.44 -6.01
C ILE A 61 10.14 -0.62 -4.81
N VAL A 62 11.10 -0.24 -3.96
CA VAL A 62 10.88 0.68 -2.84
C VAL A 62 11.83 1.87 -2.95
N LYS A 63 11.39 3.03 -2.47
CA LYS A 63 12.24 4.20 -2.28
C LYS A 63 12.54 4.37 -0.80
N HIS A 64 13.81 4.53 -0.42
CA HIS A 64 14.20 4.84 0.95
C HIS A 64 15.41 5.78 0.95
N GLY A 65 15.37 6.83 1.77
CA GLY A 65 16.49 7.78 1.89
C GLY A 65 16.86 8.50 0.58
N GLY A 66 15.91 8.62 -0.36
CA GLY A 66 16.18 9.17 -1.69
C GLY A 66 16.68 8.15 -2.72
N LEU A 67 17.01 6.93 -2.31
CA LEU A 67 17.51 5.85 -3.15
C LEU A 67 16.43 4.83 -3.49
N ILE A 68 16.61 4.17 -4.62
CA ILE A 68 15.69 3.15 -5.13
C ILE A 68 16.32 1.77 -4.92
N TYR A 69 15.56 0.89 -4.29
CA TYR A 69 15.93 -0.49 -4.04
C TYR A 69 14.99 -1.40 -4.82
N MET A 70 15.54 -2.43 -5.44
CA MET A 70 14.79 -3.39 -6.24
C MET A 70 14.96 -4.78 -5.65
N LEU A 71 13.84 -5.46 -5.42
CA LEU A 71 13.79 -6.88 -5.13
C LEU A 71 13.46 -7.60 -6.43
N GLU A 72 14.44 -8.25 -7.05
CA GLU A 72 14.28 -8.90 -8.36
C GLU A 72 13.67 -10.30 -8.28
N GLN A 73 13.88 -10.98 -7.14
CA GLN A 73 13.42 -12.34 -6.90
C GLN A 73 12.55 -12.36 -5.65
N GLU A 74 11.52 -13.22 -5.65
CA GLU A 74 10.68 -13.40 -4.48
C GLU A 74 11.49 -13.90 -3.29
N GLN A 75 11.18 -13.41 -2.10
CA GLN A 75 11.84 -13.82 -0.87
C GLN A 75 10.83 -14.50 0.05
N GLU A 76 11.12 -15.75 0.40
CA GLU A 76 10.31 -16.52 1.34
C GLU A 76 10.91 -16.43 2.75
N LEU A 77 10.07 -16.10 3.74
CA LEU A 77 10.46 -15.98 5.14
C LEU A 77 9.57 -16.89 6.01
N PRO A 78 10.14 -17.87 6.73
CA PRO A 78 9.36 -18.70 7.65
C PRO A 78 8.88 -17.85 8.84
N TYR A 79 7.63 -18.01 9.24
CA TYR A 79 7.05 -17.34 10.42
C TYR A 79 6.68 -18.34 11.52
N ARG A 80 6.46 -17.85 12.74
CA ARG A 80 6.08 -18.66 13.90
C ARG A 80 4.80 -18.13 14.55
N SER A 81 4.06 -19.01 15.21
CA SER A 81 2.84 -18.68 15.95
C SER A 81 3.17 -18.36 17.41
N THR A 82 3.66 -17.16 17.67
CA THR A 82 4.13 -16.75 19.01
C THR A 82 3.08 -15.99 19.83
N GLY A 83 1.95 -15.62 19.23
CA GLY A 83 0.92 -14.77 19.83
C GLY A 83 1.33 -13.30 20.01
N ARG A 84 2.59 -12.96 19.71
CA ARG A 84 3.15 -11.61 19.77
C ARG A 84 3.00 -10.92 18.42
N GLU A 85 3.18 -9.60 18.43
CA GLU A 85 3.25 -8.83 17.18
C GLU A 85 4.58 -9.07 16.49
N THR A 86 4.50 -9.49 15.23
CA THR A 86 5.64 -9.65 14.33
C THR A 86 5.51 -8.66 13.21
N VAL A 87 6.55 -7.86 12.99
CA VAL A 87 6.61 -6.87 11.90
C VAL A 87 7.54 -7.40 10.81
N LEU A 88 7.01 -7.52 9.60
CA LEU A 88 7.78 -7.76 8.39
C LEU A 88 8.32 -6.42 7.88
N LYS A 89 9.64 -6.29 7.75
CA LYS A 89 10.27 -5.04 7.35
C LYS A 89 11.53 -5.24 6.52
N ILE A 90 11.88 -4.21 5.76
CA ILE A 90 13.18 -4.07 5.10
C ILE A 90 14.10 -3.30 6.05
N ARG A 91 15.28 -3.83 6.35
CA ARG A 91 16.39 -3.13 7.01
C ARG A 91 17.38 -2.67 5.94
N PHE A 92 17.57 -1.36 5.83
CA PHE A 92 18.54 -0.76 4.93
C PHE A 92 19.88 -0.62 5.66
N HIS A 93 20.92 -1.17 5.04
CA HIS A 93 22.27 -1.24 5.57
C HIS A 93 23.16 -0.16 4.95
N ALA A 94 24.28 0.13 5.63
CA ALA A 94 25.27 1.08 5.15
C ALA A 94 25.94 0.61 3.85
N GLU A 95 26.57 1.55 3.17
CA GLU A 95 27.33 1.32 1.96
C GLU A 95 28.46 0.29 2.17
N GLN A 96 28.52 -0.69 1.27
CA GLN A 96 29.52 -1.75 1.22
C GLN A 96 30.29 -1.63 -0.11
N PRO A 97 31.50 -1.05 -0.09
CA PRO A 97 32.35 -0.99 -1.27
C PRO A 97 32.98 -2.35 -1.56
N SER A 98 33.06 -2.69 -2.84
CA SER A 98 33.79 -3.84 -3.39
C SER A 98 34.65 -3.37 -4.57
N SER A 99 35.46 -4.27 -5.15
CA SER A 99 36.35 -3.93 -6.28
C SER A 99 35.62 -3.32 -7.47
N ASP A 100 34.41 -3.82 -7.74
CA ASP A 100 33.65 -3.49 -8.95
C ASP A 100 32.33 -2.78 -8.68
N PHE A 101 31.83 -2.82 -7.44
CA PHE A 101 30.53 -2.28 -7.07
C PHE A 101 30.53 -1.57 -5.72
N THR A 102 29.71 -0.53 -5.61
CA THR A 102 29.21 0.00 -4.35
C THR A 102 27.78 -0.52 -4.13
N THR A 103 27.56 -1.26 -3.05
CA THR A 103 26.26 -1.86 -2.73
C THR A 103 25.69 -1.26 -1.45
N LEU A 104 24.42 -0.86 -1.47
CA LEU A 104 23.64 -0.58 -0.27
C LEU A 104 22.62 -1.70 -0.11
N PRO A 105 22.83 -2.68 0.77
CA PRO A 105 21.92 -3.82 0.87
C PRO A 105 20.65 -3.45 1.62
N GLY A 106 19.52 -4.00 1.15
CA GLY A 106 18.27 -4.08 1.90
C GLY A 106 18.01 -5.54 2.28
N GLU A 107 17.69 -5.79 3.55
CA GLU A 107 17.41 -7.13 4.06
C GLU A 107 15.97 -7.21 4.55
N ILE A 108 15.19 -8.18 4.05
CA ILE A 108 13.85 -8.44 4.58
C ILE A 108 13.96 -9.31 5.83
N VAL A 109 13.31 -8.88 6.90
CA VAL A 109 13.34 -9.55 8.20
C VAL A 109 11.94 -9.60 8.83
N LEU A 110 11.73 -10.61 9.68
CA LEU A 110 10.64 -10.65 10.64
C LEU A 110 11.18 -10.25 12.00
N ASP A 111 10.61 -9.21 12.60
CA ASP A 111 11.01 -8.70 13.91
C ASP A 111 9.88 -8.88 14.91
N GLU A 112 10.15 -9.67 15.95
CA GLU A 112 9.21 -9.96 17.04
C GLU A 112 9.55 -9.20 18.32
N ASP A 113 10.70 -8.53 18.37
CA ASP A 113 11.21 -7.87 19.58
C ASP A 113 10.69 -6.43 19.67
N THR A 114 10.54 -5.76 18.53
CA THR A 114 10.00 -4.40 18.48
C THR A 114 9.00 -4.20 17.34
N ALA A 115 7.85 -3.63 17.69
CA ALA A 115 6.86 -3.15 16.74
C ALA A 115 7.25 -1.80 16.10
N GLU A 116 8.30 -1.15 16.61
CA GLU A 116 8.77 0.12 16.08
C GLU A 116 9.62 -0.07 14.82
N VAL A 117 9.36 0.78 13.83
CA VAL A 117 10.12 0.86 12.59
C VAL A 117 11.15 1.97 12.73
N ARG A 118 12.44 1.62 12.67
CA ARG A 118 13.53 2.59 12.79
C ARG A 118 13.68 3.42 11.51
N ALA A 119 14.47 4.50 11.58
CA ALA A 119 14.71 5.38 10.43
C ALA A 119 15.33 4.67 9.21
N ASN A 120 16.16 3.64 9.44
CA ASN A 120 16.74 2.80 8.40
C ASN A 120 15.89 1.55 8.09
N GLU A 121 14.61 1.55 8.48
CA GLU A 121 13.69 0.44 8.26
C GLU A 121 12.45 0.90 7.50
N MET A 122 11.79 -0.02 6.82
CA MET A 122 10.48 0.19 6.20
C MET A 122 9.61 -1.04 6.40
N GLU A 123 8.39 -0.83 6.89
CA GLU A 123 7.44 -1.92 7.10
C GLU A 123 6.77 -2.38 5.79
N LEU A 124 6.64 -3.70 5.65
CA LEU A 124 5.90 -4.37 4.57
C LEU A 124 4.63 -5.10 5.06
N GLY A 125 4.45 -5.17 6.39
CA GLY A 125 3.23 -5.64 7.03
C GLY A 125 3.51 -6.06 8.47
N ARG A 126 2.46 -6.39 9.21
CA ARG A 126 2.56 -6.92 10.57
C ARG A 126 1.45 -7.93 10.85
N PHE A 127 1.64 -8.80 11.83
CA PHE A 127 0.61 -9.75 12.25
C PHE A 127 0.79 -10.18 13.70
N LYS A 128 -0.27 -10.71 14.30
CA LYS A 128 -0.22 -11.45 15.58
C LYS A 128 -0.80 -12.84 15.39
N LEU A 129 0.04 -13.88 15.37
CA LEU A 129 -0.41 -15.24 15.07
C LEU A 129 -0.52 -16.08 16.35
N LYS A 130 -1.74 -16.53 16.68
CA LYS A 130 -1.98 -17.42 17.83
C LYS A 130 -1.50 -18.84 17.54
N GLU A 131 -1.07 -19.53 18.59
CA GLU A 131 -0.73 -20.95 18.52
C GLU A 131 -1.93 -21.77 18.03
N GLY A 132 -1.68 -22.70 17.10
CA GLY A 132 -2.72 -23.54 16.49
C GLY A 132 -3.59 -22.84 15.44
N ALA A 133 -3.39 -21.54 15.19
CA ALA A 133 -4.09 -20.82 14.13
C ALA A 133 -3.28 -20.76 12.83
N ARG A 134 -3.99 -20.48 11.72
CA ARG A 134 -3.39 -20.19 10.41
C ARG A 134 -3.41 -18.68 10.18
N LEU A 135 -2.29 -18.12 9.75
CA LEU A 135 -2.23 -16.75 9.25
C LEU A 135 -2.92 -16.68 7.89
N ARG A 136 -3.59 -15.56 7.61
CA ARG A 136 -4.31 -15.36 6.35
C ARG A 136 -4.18 -13.94 5.80
N ASP A 137 -4.38 -13.80 4.51
CA ASP A 137 -4.43 -12.56 3.73
C ASP A 137 -5.71 -12.42 2.90
N ASP A 138 -6.68 -13.33 3.05
CA ASP A 138 -7.99 -13.32 2.39
C ASP A 138 -9.02 -12.50 3.19
N TYR A 139 -8.95 -11.18 3.06
CA TYR A 139 -9.84 -10.25 3.76
C TYR A 139 -11.28 -10.34 3.27
N GLN A 140 -12.22 -10.55 4.20
CA GLN A 140 -13.65 -10.76 3.89
C GLN A 140 -14.44 -9.44 3.79
N SER A 141 -13.91 -8.36 4.35
CA SER A 141 -14.47 -7.01 4.25
C SER A 141 -13.38 -5.97 4.45
N PHE A 142 -13.67 -4.70 4.15
CA PHE A 142 -12.72 -3.62 4.42
C PHE A 142 -12.35 -3.54 5.91
N ALA A 143 -13.30 -3.77 6.83
CA ALA A 143 -13.05 -3.75 8.26
C ALA A 143 -12.13 -4.89 8.74
N ASP A 144 -12.06 -5.99 7.96
CA ASP A 144 -11.26 -7.17 8.25
C ASP A 144 -9.74 -6.91 8.12
N LEU A 145 -9.34 -5.86 7.39
CA LEU A 145 -7.94 -5.41 7.27
C LEU A 145 -7.32 -5.05 8.63
N SER A 146 -8.14 -4.69 9.61
CA SER A 146 -7.72 -4.34 10.98
C SER A 146 -7.95 -5.47 11.99
N THR A 147 -8.23 -6.70 11.54
CA THR A 147 -8.37 -7.85 12.44
C THR A 147 -7.04 -8.11 13.16
N GLU A 148 -7.07 -8.06 14.49
CA GLU A 148 -5.86 -8.07 15.31
C GLU A 148 -5.06 -9.37 15.21
N PHE A 149 -5.75 -10.52 15.18
CA PHE A 149 -5.13 -11.83 15.22
C PHE A 149 -5.28 -12.62 13.92
N ASN A 150 -4.28 -13.42 13.62
CA ASN A 150 -4.27 -14.42 12.55
C ASN A 150 -4.53 -13.85 11.15
N THR A 151 -4.35 -12.54 10.99
CA THR A 151 -4.56 -11.81 9.74
C THR A 151 -3.34 -10.95 9.50
N LEU A 152 -2.80 -10.96 8.29
CA LEU A 152 -1.76 -10.03 7.88
C LEU A 152 -2.35 -8.62 7.85
N ASN A 153 -1.70 -7.64 8.46
CA ASN A 153 -2.13 -6.26 8.45
C ASN A 153 -1.14 -5.44 7.61
N VAL A 154 -1.66 -4.81 6.56
CA VAL A 154 -0.91 -4.00 5.60
C VAL A 154 -1.21 -2.50 5.71
N ILE A 155 -2.00 -2.08 6.69
CA ILE A 155 -2.45 -0.68 6.87
C ILE A 155 -1.25 0.25 7.08
N HIS A 156 -0.26 -0.21 7.84
CA HIS A 156 0.90 0.61 8.22
C HIS A 156 1.97 0.71 7.11
N VAL A 157 1.86 -0.07 6.03
CA VAL A 157 2.83 -0.10 4.93
C VAL A 157 2.85 1.24 4.19
N PRO A 158 3.97 1.98 4.21
CA PRO A 158 4.06 3.25 3.52
C PRO A 158 4.16 3.02 2.02
N HIS A 159 3.26 3.60 1.24
CA HIS A 159 3.42 3.70 -0.20
C HIS A 159 3.98 5.07 -0.55
N ALA A 160 4.92 5.12 -1.49
CA ALA A 160 5.56 6.36 -1.89
C ALA A 160 4.52 7.28 -2.57
N GLY A 161 4.37 8.49 -2.04
CA GLY A 161 3.54 9.55 -2.63
C GLY A 161 4.38 10.81 -2.85
N ILE A 162 3.84 11.78 -3.57
CA ILE A 162 4.49 13.06 -3.81
C ILE A 162 4.55 13.84 -2.49
N GLY A 163 5.77 14.18 -2.06
CA GLY A 163 6.06 14.89 -0.80
C GLY A 163 5.96 14.00 0.45
N GLN A 164 4.90 13.20 0.58
CA GLN A 164 4.67 12.33 1.75
C GLN A 164 4.12 10.96 1.37
N SER A 165 4.36 9.97 2.22
CA SER A 165 3.86 8.61 1.98
C SER A 165 2.35 8.54 2.17
N THR A 166 1.72 7.60 1.48
CA THR A 166 0.28 7.41 1.46
C THR A 166 -0.12 5.97 1.77
N LEU A 167 -1.42 5.70 1.77
CA LEU A 167 -1.99 4.37 1.93
C LEU A 167 -1.75 3.52 0.67
N SER A 168 -1.75 2.20 0.87
CA SER A 168 -1.65 1.26 -0.25
C SER A 168 -2.79 1.46 -1.26
N PRO A 169 -2.48 1.47 -2.57
CA PRO A 169 -3.50 1.40 -3.63
C PRO A 169 -4.47 0.23 -3.43
N PHE A 170 -4.00 -0.89 -2.87
CA PHE A 170 -4.86 -2.03 -2.52
C PHE A 170 -5.98 -1.62 -1.55
N ILE A 171 -5.65 -0.95 -0.45
CA ILE A 171 -6.62 -0.49 0.56
C ILE A 171 -7.62 0.48 -0.07
N LEU A 172 -7.13 1.44 -0.85
CA LEU A 172 -7.97 2.46 -1.49
C LEU A 172 -8.92 1.88 -2.53
N ARG A 173 -8.45 0.91 -3.32
CA ARG A 173 -9.29 0.16 -4.26
C ARG A 173 -10.33 -0.68 -3.55
N TYR A 174 -9.97 -1.38 -2.47
CA TYR A 174 -10.92 -2.14 -1.65
C TYR A 174 -12.01 -1.22 -1.11
N PHE A 175 -11.63 -0.09 -0.50
CA PHE A 175 -12.55 0.93 -0.01
C PHE A 175 -13.52 1.39 -1.10
N ALA A 176 -13.00 1.76 -2.27
CA ALA A 176 -13.82 2.24 -3.38
C ALA A 176 -14.80 1.17 -3.89
N GLN A 177 -14.36 -0.08 -4.01
CA GLN A 177 -15.22 -1.19 -4.42
C GLN A 177 -16.35 -1.45 -3.43
N GLU A 178 -16.10 -1.33 -2.11
CA GLU A 178 -17.18 -1.44 -1.12
C GLU A 178 -18.11 -0.23 -1.14
N LEU A 179 -17.56 0.99 -1.20
CA LEU A 179 -18.36 2.21 -1.20
C LEU A 179 -19.33 2.26 -2.37
N LEU A 180 -18.88 1.89 -3.57
CA LEU A 180 -19.72 1.89 -4.79
C LEU A 180 -20.84 0.84 -4.77
N LYS A 181 -20.79 -0.16 -3.87
CA LYS A 181 -21.90 -1.11 -3.66
C LYS A 181 -23.01 -0.54 -2.78
N THR A 182 -22.76 0.59 -2.12
CA THR A 182 -23.72 1.28 -1.27
C THR A 182 -24.49 2.35 -2.05
N ARG A 183 -25.52 2.94 -1.44
CA ARG A 183 -26.16 4.13 -2.00
C ARG A 183 -25.26 5.33 -1.76
N ILE A 184 -24.81 5.98 -2.82
CA ILE A 184 -23.98 7.18 -2.74
C ILE A 184 -24.87 8.37 -2.44
N GLU A 185 -24.71 8.95 -1.24
CA GLU A 185 -25.48 10.12 -0.80
C GLU A 185 -24.65 11.41 -0.80
N HIS A 186 -23.34 11.31 -0.59
CA HIS A 186 -22.46 12.46 -0.58
C HIS A 186 -21.84 12.71 -1.96
N ALA A 187 -21.85 13.96 -2.40
CA ALA A 187 -21.46 14.35 -3.77
C ALA A 187 -20.01 13.96 -4.14
N HIS A 188 -19.11 13.90 -3.15
CA HIS A 188 -17.69 13.61 -3.38
C HIS A 188 -17.34 12.11 -3.33
N ASP A 189 -18.23 11.26 -2.81
CA ASP A 189 -17.98 9.83 -2.60
C ASP A 189 -17.73 9.09 -3.94
N ALA A 190 -18.56 9.35 -4.95
CA ALA A 190 -18.39 8.75 -6.28
C ALA A 190 -17.08 9.18 -6.95
N ALA A 191 -16.75 10.47 -6.88
CA ALA A 191 -15.54 11.02 -7.50
C ALA A 191 -14.28 10.44 -6.84
N PHE A 192 -14.26 10.40 -5.50
CA PHE A 192 -13.14 9.83 -4.77
C PHE A 192 -13.00 8.32 -4.99
N ALA A 193 -14.11 7.57 -5.00
CA ALA A 193 -14.06 6.14 -5.32
C ALA A 193 -13.50 5.85 -6.71
N MET A 194 -13.93 6.62 -7.73
CA MET A 194 -13.39 6.47 -9.09
C MET A 194 -11.91 6.84 -9.17
N LEU A 195 -11.47 7.86 -8.43
CA LEU A 195 -10.05 8.20 -8.28
C LEU A 195 -9.26 7.05 -7.67
N CYS A 196 -9.76 6.41 -6.62
CA CYS A 196 -9.11 5.25 -6.00
C CYS A 196 -9.05 4.01 -6.92
N LEU A 197 -10.04 3.81 -7.80
CA LEU A 197 -10.08 2.66 -8.70
C LEU A 197 -9.14 2.76 -9.90
N ASN A 198 -9.05 3.97 -10.47
CA ASN A 198 -8.33 4.26 -11.72
C ASN A 198 -7.01 5.01 -11.51
N GLY A 199 -6.81 5.61 -10.33
CA GLY A 199 -5.54 6.19 -9.94
C GLY A 199 -4.51 5.12 -9.57
N GLY A 200 -3.23 5.47 -9.70
CA GLY A 200 -2.13 4.74 -9.07
C GLY A 200 -2.14 4.97 -7.56
N ALA A 201 -1.02 5.45 -7.01
CA ALA A 201 -1.03 5.99 -5.65
C ALA A 201 -1.92 7.24 -5.59
N VAL A 202 -2.88 7.28 -4.66
CA VAL A 202 -3.63 8.50 -4.34
C VAL A 202 -2.87 9.24 -3.25
N GLU A 203 -2.59 10.51 -3.48
CA GLU A 203 -1.82 11.33 -2.56
C GLU A 203 -2.53 11.48 -1.20
N ARG A 204 -1.73 11.52 -0.14
CA ARG A 204 -2.25 11.52 1.24
C ARG A 204 -3.13 12.74 1.52
N ASP A 205 -2.75 13.90 1.00
CA ASP A 205 -3.51 15.14 1.12
C ASP A 205 -4.92 15.02 0.53
N VAL A 206 -5.07 14.36 -0.61
CA VAL A 206 -6.37 14.09 -1.24
C VAL A 206 -7.25 13.24 -0.32
N ILE A 207 -6.69 12.19 0.30
CA ILE A 207 -7.42 11.34 1.25
C ILE A 207 -7.83 12.16 2.48
N GLN A 208 -6.92 12.97 3.03
CA GLN A 208 -7.18 13.83 4.19
C GLN A 208 -8.27 14.88 3.90
N HIS A 209 -8.25 15.52 2.73
CA HIS A 209 -9.28 16.46 2.30
C HIS A 209 -10.64 15.77 2.13
N TYR A 210 -10.67 14.61 1.48
CA TYR A 210 -11.88 13.81 1.34
C TYR A 210 -12.48 13.47 2.70
N LEU A 211 -11.69 12.90 3.61
CA LEU A 211 -12.15 12.55 4.96
C LEU A 211 -12.58 13.78 5.77
N GLY A 212 -11.83 14.88 5.68
CA GLY A 212 -12.12 16.11 6.39
C GLY A 212 -13.46 16.72 6.00
N GLN A 213 -13.79 16.72 4.71
CA GLN A 213 -15.09 17.15 4.20
C GLN A 213 -16.19 16.13 4.52
N ARG A 214 -15.93 14.85 4.25
CA ARG A 214 -16.91 13.77 4.37
C ARG A 214 -17.36 13.50 5.80
N LEU A 215 -16.48 13.71 6.79
CA LEU A 215 -16.73 13.48 8.21
C LEU A 215 -16.96 14.77 9.01
N GLY A 216 -16.89 15.94 8.37
CA GLY A 216 -17.05 17.24 9.02
C GLY A 216 -15.96 17.60 10.03
N THR A 217 -14.78 16.96 9.97
CA THR A 217 -13.68 17.17 10.93
C THR A 217 -12.69 18.25 10.51
N GLY A 218 -12.79 18.73 9.27
CA GLY A 218 -11.78 19.57 8.63
C GLY A 218 -10.52 18.79 8.26
N TYR A 219 -9.58 19.46 7.57
CA TYR A 219 -8.26 18.91 7.24
C TYR A 219 -7.43 18.67 8.50
N ARG A 220 -6.75 17.53 8.57
CA ARG A 220 -5.81 17.17 9.62
C ARG A 220 -4.70 16.30 9.04
N GLU A 221 -3.49 16.44 9.59
CA GLU A 221 -2.43 15.48 9.33
C GLU A 221 -2.74 14.15 10.00
N LEU A 222 -2.83 13.09 9.20
CA LEU A 222 -3.25 11.76 9.64
C LEU A 222 -2.20 10.71 9.26
N THR A 223 -1.95 9.79 10.19
CA THR A 223 -1.19 8.56 9.94
C THR A 223 -2.01 7.59 9.08
N ASN A 224 -1.36 6.58 8.48
CA ASN A 224 -2.07 5.55 7.73
C ASN A 224 -3.20 4.88 8.53
N GLU A 225 -2.95 4.57 9.81
CA GLU A 225 -3.97 4.00 10.69
C GLU A 225 -5.19 4.92 10.83
N ARG A 226 -4.96 6.24 10.97
CA ARG A 226 -6.04 7.23 11.09
C ARG A 226 -6.78 7.45 9.76
N LEU A 227 -6.08 7.41 8.63
CA LEU A 227 -6.69 7.45 7.31
C LEU A 227 -7.61 6.24 7.11
N TYR A 228 -7.10 5.04 7.37
CA TYR A 228 -7.87 3.80 7.30
C TYR A 228 -9.09 3.84 8.23
N ALA A 229 -8.92 4.30 9.48
CA ALA A 229 -10.03 4.43 10.42
C ALA A 229 -11.11 5.40 9.93
N GLY A 230 -10.72 6.51 9.30
CA GLY A 230 -11.63 7.45 8.65
C GLY A 230 -12.40 6.81 7.50
N LEU A 231 -11.71 6.11 6.60
CA LEU A 231 -12.33 5.39 5.47
C LEU A 231 -13.31 4.32 5.96
N ARG A 232 -12.94 3.56 7.00
CA ARG A 232 -13.81 2.56 7.62
C ARG A 232 -15.08 3.19 8.20
N ARG A 233 -14.96 4.36 8.83
CA ARG A 233 -16.11 5.12 9.33
C ARG A 233 -17.04 5.55 8.20
N VAL A 234 -16.49 6.03 7.08
CA VAL A 234 -17.30 6.39 5.90
C VAL A 234 -18.10 5.20 5.38
N LEU A 235 -17.48 4.01 5.26
CA LEU A 235 -18.19 2.80 4.85
C LEU A 235 -19.27 2.38 5.84
N SER A 236 -19.01 2.51 7.14
CA SER A 236 -20.02 2.24 8.17
C SER A 236 -21.23 3.16 8.03
N GLU A 237 -21.01 4.46 7.84
CA GLU A 237 -22.10 5.45 7.65
C GLU A 237 -22.89 5.18 6.36
N ALA A 238 -22.21 4.87 5.26
CA ALA A 238 -22.84 4.54 3.97
C ALA A 238 -23.62 3.20 4.02
N GLY A 239 -23.13 2.22 4.78
CA GLY A 239 -23.78 0.92 4.98
C GLY A 239 -25.00 0.98 5.90
N SER A 240 -24.98 1.82 6.94
CA SER A 240 -26.12 2.01 7.85
C SER A 240 -27.36 2.62 7.15
N GLY A 241 -27.18 3.33 6.04
CA GLY A 241 -28.28 3.79 5.18
C GLY A 241 -29.13 2.66 4.58
N ARG A 242 -28.65 1.40 4.54
CA ARG A 242 -29.45 0.22 4.16
C ARG A 242 -30.42 -0.25 5.24
N ALA A 243 -30.16 0.04 6.53
CA ALA A 243 -30.94 -0.51 7.64
C ALA A 243 -32.23 0.29 7.94
N MET A 244 -32.44 1.46 7.33
CA MET A 244 -33.58 2.35 7.60
C MET A 244 -34.61 2.43 6.47
N ALA A 245 -34.66 1.47 5.55
CA ALA A 245 -35.80 1.33 4.64
C ALA A 245 -36.77 0.28 5.20
N PRO A 246 -37.80 0.66 5.98
CA PRO A 246 -38.90 -0.26 6.25
C PRO A 246 -39.56 -0.61 4.91
N ASP A 247 -39.69 -1.92 4.67
CA ASP A 247 -40.39 -2.51 3.53
C ASP A 247 -41.87 -2.06 3.57
N MET A 248 -42.18 -0.89 3.00
CA MET A 248 -43.56 -0.45 2.78
C MET A 248 -44.17 -1.34 1.69
N ARG A 249 -44.70 -2.48 2.12
CA ARG A 249 -45.61 -3.27 1.28
C ARG A 249 -46.95 -2.53 1.17
N PRO A 250 -47.50 -2.33 -0.04
CA PRO A 250 -48.79 -1.67 -0.21
C PRO A 250 -49.92 -2.52 0.37
N GLY A 251 -50.87 -1.87 1.04
CA GLY A 251 -51.93 -2.50 1.81
C GLY A 251 -52.79 -3.49 1.03
N GLY A 252 -52.87 -4.72 1.55
CA GLY A 252 -53.90 -5.70 1.22
C GLY A 252 -55.08 -5.56 2.17
N ARG A 253 -56.23 -5.11 1.65
CA ARG A 253 -57.53 -5.15 2.34
C ARG A 253 -57.89 -6.60 2.71
N GLN A 254 -57.93 -6.92 4.00
CA GLN A 254 -58.62 -8.12 4.49
C GLN A 254 -60.12 -7.84 4.55
N ARG A 255 -60.91 -8.54 3.73
CA ARG A 255 -62.35 -8.72 3.94
C ARG A 255 -62.53 -9.90 4.88
N VAL A 256 -63.18 -9.67 6.01
CA VAL A 256 -63.68 -10.71 6.90
C VAL A 256 -65.01 -11.20 6.32
N ILE A 257 -65.09 -12.50 6.01
CA ILE A 257 -66.35 -13.21 5.79
C ILE A 257 -66.67 -13.90 7.12
N VAL A 258 -67.86 -13.65 7.64
CA VAL A 258 -68.41 -14.32 8.82
C VAL A 258 -69.49 -15.26 8.33
N ASP A 259 -69.35 -16.54 8.65
CA ASP A 259 -70.48 -17.48 8.80
C ASP A 259 -70.86 -17.53 10.29
#